data_AF-A0A8T4ZSD1-F1
#
_entry.id   AF-A0A8T4ZSD1-F1
#
_cell.length_a   1.000
_cell.length_b   1.000
_cell.length_c   1.000
_cell.angle_alpha   90.00
_cell.angle_beta   90.00
_cell.angle_gamma   90.00
#
_symmetry.space_group_name_H-M   'P 1'
#
loop_
_entity.id
_entity.type
_entity.pdbx_description
1 polymer ?
#
loop_
_entity_poly.entity_id
_entity_poly.type
_entity_poly.pdbx_seq_one_letter_code
_entity_poly.pdbx_strand_id
1 'polypeptide(L)'
;MPENTKKIKKIREKKAEKPLLNKKLLVISITLAAIIILGAIIYQFFWRASESEVRFSLKAAIIDQLSEDLYNKAFVDNVTKILNDFGFKVTYYNHTRTKVEFFKGLAKGNYGIIILRTHAALRKDGSAVDFFTSEHYVSTNYEELQNKGLLVKGELNISGIIKEYFAFTSDFVKELEGTFPKSIVIAMGCQTLNLTAGQSMAKAFCDTKGAKVYIGWSSWVLIEHSDKETIKLIHGLLHENKAIGKAVEEAGVYGKARLSFYPESAGNLKISDLIAEAELSSSSLKGFYTTEIFSVRCFSSLATIMYNWFRRLSPIKFAIFNFLTSSASVASSRTSFIHFSKSPRYR
;
A
#
# COMPACT_ATOMS: atom_id res chain seq x y z
N MET A 1 77.85 26.10 52.49
CA MET A 1 77.08 25.20 51.62
C MET A 1 77.81 23.87 51.62
N PRO A 2 77.19 22.70 51.87
CA PRO A 2 75.80 22.31 51.57
C PRO A 2 75.06 21.82 52.86
N GLU A 3 73.73 21.76 52.92
CA GLU A 3 72.86 20.56 52.80
C GLU A 3 72.30 20.04 54.13
N ASN A 4 70.98 19.79 54.14
CA ASN A 4 70.20 18.90 55.03
C ASN A 4 70.18 19.20 56.55
N THR A 5 69.06 19.19 57.28
CA THR A 5 67.85 18.38 57.10
C THR A 5 66.73 18.90 58.02
N LYS A 6 65.50 18.91 57.48
CA LYS A 6 64.21 18.56 58.12
C LYS A 6 63.78 19.23 59.43
N LYS A 7 62.65 19.95 59.37
CA LYS A 7 61.51 19.73 60.28
C LYS A 7 60.14 19.99 59.62
N ILE A 8 59.44 18.87 59.39
CA ILE A 8 58.01 18.62 59.60
C ILE A 8 57.01 19.45 58.79
N LYS A 9 56.54 18.88 57.67
CA LYS A 9 55.25 19.19 57.06
C LYS A 9 54.29 18.03 57.29
N LYS A 10 53.33 18.23 58.19
CA LYS A 10 52.23 17.31 58.52
C LYS A 10 51.26 17.27 57.34
N ILE A 11 51.39 16.27 56.47
CA ILE A 11 50.39 16.02 55.43
C ILE A 11 49.38 15.01 56.00
N ARG A 12 48.18 15.52 56.27
CA ARG A 12 46.96 14.75 56.55
C ARG A 12 46.74 13.76 55.40
N GLU A 13 46.84 12.47 55.67
CA GLU A 13 46.23 11.45 54.83
C GLU A 13 44.70 11.58 54.93
N LYS A 14 44.09 12.29 53.97
CA LYS A 14 42.66 12.11 53.69
C LYS A 14 42.51 10.78 52.96
N LYS A 15 42.14 9.75 53.72
CA LYS A 15 41.66 8.47 53.19
C LYS A 15 40.52 8.78 52.20
N ALA A 16 40.78 8.62 50.91
CA ALA A 16 39.77 8.78 49.88
C ALA A 16 38.75 7.64 50.03
N GLU A 17 37.61 7.93 50.67
CA GLU A 17 36.46 7.03 50.65
C GLU A 17 36.00 6.90 49.20
N LYS A 18 36.27 5.73 48.60
CA LYS A 18 35.67 5.37 47.31
C LYS A 18 34.16 5.30 47.55
N PRO A 19 33.32 6.02 46.79
CA PRO A 19 31.88 5.92 46.95
C PRO A 19 31.48 4.46 46.69
N LEU A 20 30.98 3.78 47.73
CA LEU A 20 30.45 2.43 47.64
C LEU A 20 29.15 2.49 46.83
N LEU A 21 29.29 2.54 45.51
CA LEU A 21 28.18 2.43 44.58
C LEU A 21 27.45 1.12 44.91
N ASN A 22 26.24 1.24 45.44
CA ASN A 22 25.49 0.11 45.97
C ASN A 22 25.29 -0.91 44.84
N LYS A 23 25.95 -2.07 44.95
CA LYS A 23 25.95 -3.11 43.91
C LYS A 23 24.52 -3.47 43.48
N LYS A 24 23.53 -3.34 44.37
CA LYS A 24 22.10 -3.54 44.05
C LYS A 24 21.55 -2.46 43.10
N LEU A 25 21.89 -1.19 43.31
CA LEU A 25 21.50 -0.09 42.41
C LEU A 25 22.15 -0.22 41.03
N LEU A 26 23.39 -0.72 40.99
CA LEU A 26 24.11 -0.97 39.74
C LEU A 26 23.43 -2.08 38.92
N VAL A 27 23.06 -3.19 39.57
CA VAL A 27 22.33 -4.30 38.92
C VAL A 27 20.94 -3.87 38.44
N ILE A 28 20.21 -3.08 39.23
CA ILE A 28 18.90 -2.54 38.84
C ILE A 28 19.04 -1.65 37.60
N SER A 29 20.03 -0.75 37.59
CA SER A 29 20.29 0.15 36.46
C SER A 29 20.62 -0.62 35.17
N ILE A 30 21.50 -1.63 35.25
CA ILE A 30 21.83 -2.49 34.09
C ILE A 30 20.60 -3.24 33.57
N THR A 31 19.77 -3.76 34.48
CA THR A 31 18.57 -4.52 34.11
C THR A 31 17.55 -3.63 33.39
N LEU A 32 17.33 -2.41 33.90
CA LEU A 32 16.44 -1.43 33.28
C LEU A 32 16.93 -1.00 31.89
N ALA A 33 18.23 -0.75 31.74
CA ALA A 33 18.84 -0.42 30.46
C ALA A 33 18.67 -1.56 29.44
N ALA A 34 18.86 -2.82 29.86
CA ALA A 34 18.67 -3.98 29.00
C ALA A 34 17.22 -4.13 28.52
N ILE A 35 16.23 -3.87 29.37
CA ILE A 35 14.81 -3.91 29.00
C ILE A 35 14.47 -2.80 27.99
N ILE A 36 14.99 -1.58 28.19
CA ILE A 36 14.75 -0.47 27.26
C ILE A 36 15.39 -0.77 25.90
N ILE A 37 16.61 -1.28 25.87
CA ILE A 37 17.30 -1.66 24.63
C ILE A 37 16.53 -2.79 23.92
N LEU A 38 16.11 -3.82 24.66
CA LEU A 38 15.34 -4.92 24.09
C LEU A 38 13.98 -4.45 23.57
N GLY A 39 13.31 -3.57 24.31
CA GLY A 39 12.06 -2.93 23.89
C GLY A 39 12.24 -2.07 22.64
N ALA A 40 13.34 -1.32 22.54
CA ALA A 40 13.67 -0.53 21.36
C ALA A 40 13.99 -1.42 20.14
N ILE A 41 14.67 -2.55 20.35
CA ILE A 41 14.95 -3.54 19.29
C ILE A 41 13.64 -4.20 18.82
N ILE A 42 12.78 -4.62 19.75
CA ILE A 42 11.46 -5.20 19.43
C ILE A 42 10.59 -4.16 18.72
N TYR A 43 10.59 -2.92 19.19
CA TYR A 43 9.86 -1.82 18.55
C TYR A 43 10.39 -1.55 17.14
N GLN A 44 11.70 -1.48 16.93
CA GLN A 44 12.27 -1.32 15.59
C GLN A 44 11.98 -2.53 14.70
N PHE A 45 12.01 -3.75 15.24
CA PHE A 45 11.68 -4.96 14.50
C PHE A 45 10.20 -4.97 14.09
N PHE A 46 9.29 -4.66 15.02
CA PHE A 46 7.86 -4.54 14.73
C PHE A 46 7.55 -3.39 13.78
N TRP A 47 8.24 -2.25 13.89
CA TRP A 47 8.05 -1.12 12.99
C TRP A 47 8.53 -1.43 11.58
N ARG A 48 9.69 -2.10 11.45
CA ARG A 48 10.22 -2.58 10.15
C ARG A 48 9.38 -3.70 9.56
N ALA A 49 8.83 -4.59 10.39
CA ALA A 49 7.90 -5.64 9.95
C ALA A 49 6.52 -5.08 9.60
N SER A 50 6.11 -3.98 10.24
CA SER A 50 4.88 -3.23 9.95
C SER A 50 4.99 -2.40 8.66
N GLU A 51 6.20 -2.05 8.24
CA GLU A 51 6.48 -1.63 6.87
C GLU A 51 6.38 -2.88 5.98
N SER A 52 5.14 -3.35 5.77
CA SER A 52 4.80 -4.21 4.65
C SER A 52 5.45 -3.58 3.43
N GLU A 53 6.52 -4.18 2.90
CA GLU A 53 7.19 -3.66 1.72
C GLU A 53 6.11 -3.29 0.69
N VAL A 54 6.07 -2.01 0.34
CA VAL A 54 5.16 -1.49 -0.68
C VAL A 54 5.56 -2.18 -1.98
N ARG A 55 4.85 -3.26 -2.32
CA ARG A 55 5.19 -4.16 -3.44
C ARG A 55 4.24 -3.94 -4.59
N PHE A 56 4.80 -4.05 -5.77
CA PHE A 56 4.01 -4.19 -6.99
C PHE A 56 3.22 -5.50 -6.95
N SER A 57 1.99 -5.47 -7.43
CA SER A 57 1.05 -6.59 -7.36
C SER A 57 0.73 -7.10 -8.76
N LEU A 58 0.84 -8.41 -8.96
CA LEU A 58 0.36 -9.07 -10.19
C LEU A 58 -1.17 -9.24 -10.20
N LYS A 59 -1.91 -8.25 -9.71
CA LYS A 59 -3.35 -8.11 -9.91
C LYS A 59 -3.60 -6.93 -10.83
N ALA A 60 -4.50 -7.11 -11.79
CA ALA A 60 -4.90 -6.02 -12.67
C ALA A 60 -6.42 -5.83 -12.62
N ALA A 61 -6.87 -4.58 -12.71
CA ALA A 61 -8.27 -4.23 -12.80
C ALA A 61 -8.55 -3.51 -14.12
N ILE A 62 -9.55 -3.99 -14.87
CA ILE A 62 -10.17 -3.27 -15.97
C ILE A 62 -11.51 -2.74 -15.44
N ILE A 63 -11.62 -1.43 -15.28
CA ILE A 63 -12.77 -0.74 -14.71
C ILE A 63 -13.43 0.01 -15.85
N ASP A 64 -14.60 -0.46 -16.28
CA ASP A 64 -15.23 -0.08 -17.54
C ASP A 64 -16.60 0.56 -17.31
N GLN A 65 -16.58 1.85 -17.00
CA GLN A 65 -17.81 2.63 -16.83
C GLN A 65 -18.55 2.83 -18.16
N LEU A 66 -17.83 2.71 -19.30
CA LEU A 66 -18.40 2.85 -20.64
C LEU A 66 -19.23 1.64 -21.09
N SER A 67 -19.19 0.53 -20.35
CA SER A 67 -19.85 -0.73 -20.74
C SER A 67 -21.38 -0.72 -20.71
N GLU A 68 -22.03 0.36 -20.27
CA GLU A 68 -23.49 0.51 -20.37
C GLU A 68 -23.90 0.74 -21.83
N ASP A 69 -23.31 1.77 -22.46
CA ASP A 69 -23.69 2.22 -23.80
C ASP A 69 -22.66 1.85 -24.87
N LEU A 70 -21.40 1.59 -24.49
CA LEU A 70 -20.24 1.46 -25.37
C LEU A 70 -19.34 0.27 -24.98
N TYR A 71 -19.97 -0.86 -24.68
CA TYR A 71 -19.27 -2.10 -24.38
C TYR A 71 -18.38 -2.54 -25.55
N ASN A 72 -17.11 -2.81 -25.27
CA ASN A 72 -16.14 -3.26 -26.26
C ASN A 72 -15.49 -4.57 -25.80
N LYS A 73 -16.09 -5.70 -26.20
CA LYS A 73 -15.58 -7.04 -25.86
C LYS A 73 -14.15 -7.26 -26.38
N ALA A 74 -13.86 -6.82 -27.60
CA ALA A 74 -12.55 -7.02 -28.22
C ALA A 74 -11.43 -6.30 -27.44
N PHE A 75 -11.71 -5.10 -26.94
CA PHE A 75 -10.79 -4.40 -26.04
C PHE A 75 -10.53 -5.19 -24.76
N VAL A 76 -11.61 -5.60 -24.06
CA VAL A 76 -11.51 -6.34 -22.79
C VAL A 76 -10.75 -7.65 -22.97
N ASP A 77 -11.06 -8.42 -24.01
CA ASP A 77 -10.41 -9.70 -24.30
C ASP A 77 -8.91 -9.50 -24.59
N ASN A 78 -8.54 -8.53 -25.44
CA ASN A 78 -7.15 -8.29 -25.82
C ASN A 78 -6.30 -7.83 -24.64
N VAL A 79 -6.80 -6.87 -23.86
CA VAL A 79 -6.08 -6.37 -22.66
C VAL A 79 -5.96 -7.48 -21.63
N THR A 80 -7.02 -8.26 -21.39
CA THR A 80 -7.00 -9.39 -20.47
C THR A 80 -5.98 -10.44 -20.90
N LYS A 81 -5.93 -10.76 -22.19
CA LYS A 81 -4.96 -11.70 -22.74
C LYS A 81 -3.52 -11.23 -22.50
N ILE A 82 -3.19 -10.00 -22.90
CA ILE A 82 -1.83 -9.47 -22.73
C ILE A 82 -1.42 -9.48 -21.26
N LEU A 83 -2.30 -9.04 -20.35
CA LEU A 83 -2.00 -9.04 -18.91
C LEU A 83 -1.81 -10.45 -18.34
N ASN A 84 -2.68 -11.41 -18.71
CA ASN A 84 -2.56 -12.80 -18.28
C ASN A 84 -1.27 -13.46 -18.79
N ASP A 85 -0.85 -13.15 -20.03
CA ASP A 85 0.40 -13.66 -20.62
C ASP A 85 1.64 -13.22 -19.80
N PHE A 86 1.52 -12.16 -18.98
CA PHE A 86 2.54 -11.66 -18.05
C PHE A 86 2.24 -11.95 -16.57
N GLY A 87 1.38 -12.93 -16.28
CA GLY A 87 1.13 -13.43 -14.93
C GLY A 87 0.20 -12.57 -14.07
N PHE A 88 -0.44 -11.54 -14.63
CA PHE A 88 -1.42 -10.76 -13.89
C PHE A 88 -2.73 -11.55 -13.73
N LYS A 89 -3.29 -11.54 -12.52
CA LYS A 89 -4.67 -11.92 -12.26
C LYS A 89 -5.59 -10.74 -12.60
N VAL A 90 -6.21 -10.79 -13.77
CA VAL A 90 -7.10 -9.73 -14.26
C VAL A 90 -8.52 -9.87 -13.69
N THR A 91 -9.09 -8.75 -13.21
CA THR A 91 -10.51 -8.65 -12.84
C THR A 91 -11.18 -7.56 -13.66
N TYR A 92 -12.30 -7.88 -14.29
CA TYR A 92 -13.11 -6.94 -15.07
C TYR A 92 -14.33 -6.46 -14.27
N TYR A 93 -14.52 -5.14 -14.21
CA TYR A 93 -15.65 -4.48 -13.57
C TYR A 93 -16.42 -3.67 -14.61
N ASN A 94 -17.64 -4.10 -14.94
CA ASN A 94 -18.53 -3.40 -15.85
C ASN A 94 -19.40 -2.35 -15.10
N HIS A 95 -20.26 -1.65 -15.84
CA HIS A 95 -21.11 -0.55 -15.38
C HIS A 95 -22.05 -0.94 -14.22
N THR A 96 -22.44 -2.22 -14.12
CA THR A 96 -23.27 -2.70 -13.00
C THR A 96 -22.50 -2.70 -11.69
N ARG A 97 -21.17 -2.83 -11.73
CA ARG A 97 -20.29 -2.89 -10.56
C ARG A 97 -19.56 -1.57 -10.27
N THR A 98 -19.35 -0.70 -11.24
CA THR A 98 -18.60 0.57 -11.09
C THR A 98 -19.46 1.70 -10.50
N LYS A 99 -20.07 1.42 -9.36
CA LYS A 99 -20.90 2.33 -8.55
C LYS A 99 -20.06 3.09 -7.52
N VAL A 100 -20.63 4.07 -6.82
CA VAL A 100 -19.91 4.87 -5.81
C VAL A 100 -19.23 3.98 -4.75
N GLU A 101 -19.96 2.98 -4.25
CA GLU A 101 -19.43 2.03 -3.24
C GLU A 101 -18.22 1.22 -3.73
N PHE A 102 -18.16 0.89 -5.03
CA PHE A 102 -16.99 0.24 -5.58
C PHE A 102 -15.76 1.14 -5.52
N PHE A 103 -15.91 2.41 -5.90
CA PHE A 103 -14.80 3.36 -5.91
C PHE A 103 -14.28 3.66 -4.49
N LYS A 104 -15.15 3.68 -3.47
CA LYS A 104 -14.73 3.78 -2.06
C LYS A 104 -13.76 2.66 -1.64
N GLY A 105 -13.94 1.46 -2.19
CA GLY A 105 -13.08 0.31 -1.93
C GLY A 105 -11.90 0.14 -2.87
N LEU A 106 -11.73 1.00 -3.88
CA LEU A 106 -10.78 0.78 -4.97
C LEU A 106 -9.33 0.66 -4.47
N ALA A 107 -8.94 1.53 -3.54
CA ALA A 107 -7.59 1.56 -2.97
C ALA A 107 -7.27 0.35 -2.05
N LYS A 108 -8.26 -0.49 -1.74
CA LYS A 108 -8.06 -1.75 -1.00
C LYS A 108 -7.76 -2.93 -1.93
N GLY A 109 -7.94 -2.77 -3.23
CA GLY A 109 -7.81 -3.86 -4.22
C GLY A 109 -6.38 -4.36 -4.42
N ASN A 110 -5.37 -3.55 -4.07
CA ASN A 110 -3.95 -3.83 -4.27
C ASN A 110 -3.65 -4.31 -5.71
N TYR A 111 -4.01 -3.48 -6.69
CA TYR A 111 -3.76 -3.72 -8.11
C TYR A 111 -2.41 -3.14 -8.52
N GLY A 112 -1.57 -3.88 -9.24
CA GLY A 112 -0.38 -3.32 -9.87
C GLY A 112 -0.71 -2.55 -11.14
N ILE A 113 -1.75 -2.94 -11.87
CA ILE A 113 -2.24 -2.21 -13.05
C ILE A 113 -3.74 -1.92 -12.89
N ILE A 114 -4.13 -0.65 -13.05
CA ILE A 114 -5.52 -0.21 -13.02
C ILE A 114 -5.81 0.49 -14.35
N ILE A 115 -6.77 -0.02 -15.11
CA ILE A 115 -7.20 0.54 -16.38
C ILE A 115 -8.60 1.12 -16.17
N LEU A 116 -8.71 2.44 -16.24
CA LEU A 116 -9.95 3.19 -16.09
C LEU A 116 -10.48 3.55 -17.48
N ARG A 117 -11.37 2.72 -18.00
CA ARG A 117 -12.15 2.99 -19.21
C ARG A 117 -13.39 3.78 -18.81
N THR A 118 -13.20 5.10 -18.68
CA THR A 118 -14.12 6.03 -18.00
C THR A 118 -14.53 7.22 -18.87
N HIS A 119 -15.73 7.75 -18.62
CA HIS A 119 -16.01 9.16 -18.92
C HIS A 119 -15.32 10.06 -17.89
N ALA A 120 -14.80 11.18 -18.36
CA ALA A 120 -14.24 12.24 -17.52
C ALA A 120 -14.57 13.58 -18.17
N ALA A 121 -14.81 14.60 -17.35
CA ALA A 121 -15.16 15.93 -17.83
C ALA A 121 -14.39 17.01 -17.07
N LEU A 122 -13.89 17.99 -17.82
CA LEU A 122 -13.41 19.24 -17.27
C LEU A 122 -14.60 20.05 -16.76
N ARG A 123 -14.52 20.56 -15.53
CA ARG A 123 -15.51 21.48 -14.98
C ARG A 123 -15.64 22.74 -15.83
N LYS A 124 -16.81 23.37 -15.80
CA LYS A 124 -17.10 24.60 -16.57
C LYS A 124 -16.15 25.75 -16.25
N ASP A 125 -15.65 25.82 -15.02
CA ASP A 125 -14.67 26.80 -14.56
C ASP A 125 -13.21 26.44 -14.91
N GLY A 126 -12.98 25.28 -15.54
CA GLY A 126 -11.66 24.79 -15.92
C GLY A 126 -10.80 24.31 -14.75
N SER A 127 -11.34 24.24 -13.53
CA SER A 127 -10.56 24.02 -12.31
C SER A 127 -10.08 22.58 -12.11
N ALA A 128 -10.89 21.59 -12.53
CA ALA A 128 -10.62 20.18 -12.28
C ALA A 128 -11.28 19.28 -13.32
N VAL A 129 -10.76 18.06 -13.44
CA VAL A 129 -11.36 16.99 -14.23
C VAL A 129 -11.88 15.92 -13.27
N ASP A 130 -13.18 15.65 -13.34
CA ASP A 130 -13.86 14.68 -12.48
C ASP A 130 -14.25 13.43 -13.28
N PHE A 131 -14.31 12.30 -12.59
CA PHE A 131 -14.46 10.98 -13.21
C PHE A 131 -15.84 10.41 -12.91
N PHE A 132 -16.56 10.00 -13.94
CA PHE A 132 -17.93 9.52 -13.82
C PHE A 132 -17.94 8.11 -13.22
N THR A 133 -18.82 7.85 -12.28
CA THR A 133 -19.23 6.48 -11.95
C THR A 133 -20.28 6.00 -12.95
N SER A 134 -20.69 4.74 -12.87
CA SER A 134 -21.85 4.22 -13.60
C SER A 134 -23.14 4.30 -12.78
N GLU A 135 -23.16 5.08 -11.70
CA GLU A 135 -24.32 5.26 -10.83
C GLU A 135 -25.04 6.57 -11.16
N HIS A 136 -26.35 6.47 -11.43
CA HIS A 136 -27.17 7.65 -11.71
C HIS A 136 -27.17 8.60 -10.52
N TYR A 137 -27.10 9.89 -10.83
CA TYR A 137 -27.14 10.92 -9.81
C TYR A 137 -28.53 10.99 -9.18
N VAL A 138 -28.57 11.00 -7.84
CA VAL A 138 -29.77 11.28 -7.05
C VAL A 138 -29.35 12.25 -5.95
N SER A 139 -29.96 13.44 -5.90
CA SER A 139 -29.52 14.52 -5.02
C SER A 139 -29.50 14.15 -3.53
N THR A 140 -30.38 13.26 -3.09
CA THR A 140 -30.50 12.79 -1.69
C THR A 140 -29.57 11.63 -1.34
N ASN A 141 -28.84 11.05 -2.30
CA ASN A 141 -27.91 9.96 -2.04
C ASN A 141 -26.51 10.52 -1.75
N TYR A 142 -25.80 9.96 -0.75
CA TYR A 142 -24.43 10.39 -0.42
C TYR A 142 -24.29 11.88 -0.06
N GLU A 143 -25.30 12.48 0.59
CA GLU A 143 -25.30 13.91 0.95
C GLU A 143 -24.02 14.35 1.66
N GLU A 144 -23.47 13.54 2.57
CA GLU A 144 -22.20 13.85 3.24
C GLU A 144 -21.03 14.00 2.25
N LEU A 145 -20.91 13.09 1.28
CA LEU A 145 -19.83 13.13 0.28
C LEU A 145 -20.03 14.27 -0.71
N GLN A 146 -21.29 14.60 -1.03
CA GLN A 146 -21.62 15.75 -1.87
C GLN A 146 -21.29 17.06 -1.17
N ASN A 147 -21.68 17.21 0.10
CA ASN A 147 -21.40 18.41 0.90
C ASN A 147 -19.90 18.66 1.11
N LYS A 148 -19.09 17.60 1.15
CA LYS A 148 -17.62 17.68 1.17
C LYS A 148 -16.99 17.93 -0.22
N GLY A 149 -17.78 17.93 -1.29
CA GLY A 149 -17.26 18.08 -2.66
C GLY A 149 -16.49 16.86 -3.17
N LEU A 150 -16.66 15.69 -2.56
CA LEU A 150 -16.02 14.43 -2.97
C LEU A 150 -16.79 13.79 -4.12
N LEU A 151 -18.11 13.92 -4.11
CA LEU A 151 -18.98 13.54 -5.22
C LEU A 151 -19.68 14.77 -5.76
N VAL A 152 -19.78 14.86 -7.08
CA VAL A 152 -20.48 15.92 -7.80
C VAL A 152 -21.40 15.33 -8.85
N LYS A 153 -22.32 16.15 -9.36
CA LYS A 153 -23.17 15.78 -10.48
C LYS A 153 -22.38 15.90 -11.78
N GLY A 154 -22.24 14.78 -12.49
CA GLY A 154 -21.72 14.73 -13.86
C GLY A 154 -22.87 14.66 -14.87
N GLU A 155 -22.81 15.49 -15.91
CA GLU A 155 -23.77 15.49 -17.02
C GLU A 155 -23.10 14.93 -18.27
N LEU A 156 -23.70 13.89 -18.84
CA LEU A 156 -23.23 13.25 -20.07
C LEU A 156 -24.31 13.39 -21.14
N ASN A 157 -23.94 13.98 -22.29
CA ASN A 157 -24.83 14.06 -23.44
C ASN A 157 -24.56 12.90 -24.38
N ILE A 158 -25.49 11.96 -24.46
CA ILE A 158 -25.46 10.82 -25.38
C ILE A 158 -26.56 11.03 -26.42
N SER A 159 -26.16 11.32 -27.65
CA SER A 159 -27.08 11.46 -28.79
C SER A 159 -28.25 12.45 -28.54
N GLY A 160 -27.98 13.54 -27.82
CA GLY A 160 -28.97 14.57 -27.46
C GLY A 160 -29.72 14.31 -26.15
N ILE A 161 -29.51 13.17 -25.50
CA ILE A 161 -30.10 12.84 -24.21
C ILE A 161 -29.07 13.13 -23.12
N ILE A 162 -29.42 14.01 -22.18
CA ILE A 162 -28.61 14.29 -21.00
C ILE A 162 -28.90 13.21 -19.95
N LYS A 163 -27.90 12.39 -19.65
CA LYS A 163 -27.90 11.48 -18.51
C LYS A 163 -27.06 12.08 -17.37
N GLU A 164 -27.53 11.94 -16.14
CA GLU A 164 -26.83 12.42 -14.95
C GLU A 164 -26.27 11.23 -14.15
N TYR A 165 -25.00 11.34 -13.74
CA TYR A 165 -24.30 10.33 -12.96
C TYR A 165 -23.52 10.98 -11.81
N PHE A 166 -23.24 10.24 -10.76
CA PHE A 166 -22.23 10.66 -9.78
C PHE A 166 -20.86 10.68 -10.43
N ALA A 167 -20.10 11.76 -10.23
CA ALA A 167 -18.70 11.85 -10.59
C ALA A 167 -17.86 12.07 -9.33
N PHE A 168 -16.74 11.36 -9.22
CA PHE A 168 -15.80 11.49 -8.11
C PHE A 168 -14.68 12.47 -8.45
N THR A 169 -14.29 13.25 -7.45
CA THR A 169 -13.28 14.30 -7.57
C THR A 169 -11.89 13.79 -7.20
N SER A 170 -10.87 14.61 -7.44
CA SER A 170 -9.52 14.29 -6.92
C SER A 170 -9.48 14.18 -5.39
N ASP A 171 -10.32 14.93 -4.67
CA ASP A 171 -10.39 14.86 -3.21
C ASP A 171 -11.03 13.56 -2.73
N PHE A 172 -12.01 13.04 -3.46
CA PHE A 172 -12.53 11.68 -3.21
C PHE A 172 -11.41 10.65 -3.27
N VAL A 173 -10.52 10.73 -4.27
CA VAL A 173 -9.37 9.83 -4.37
C VAL A 173 -8.43 10.01 -3.18
N LYS A 174 -8.16 11.24 -2.74
CA LYS A 174 -7.32 11.52 -1.56
C LYS A 174 -7.90 10.96 -0.26
N GLU A 175 -9.23 10.88 -0.15
CA GLU A 175 -9.91 10.36 1.05
C GLU A 175 -10.12 8.84 1.04
N LEU A 176 -9.81 8.13 -0.05
CA LEU A 176 -9.98 6.67 -0.11
C LEU A 176 -9.22 5.95 1.02
N GLU A 177 -9.87 4.98 1.65
CA GLU A 177 -9.18 4.10 2.58
C GLU A 177 -8.30 3.11 1.80
N GLY A 178 -7.00 3.09 2.10
CA GLY A 178 -5.99 2.29 1.40
C GLY A 178 -5.06 3.13 0.52
N THR A 179 -4.25 2.45 -0.28
CA THR A 179 -3.22 3.04 -1.14
C THR A 179 -3.12 2.29 -2.47
N PHE A 180 -2.37 2.84 -3.42
CA PHE A 180 -2.07 2.25 -4.72
C PHE A 180 -0.58 1.88 -4.79
N PRO A 181 -0.09 0.95 -3.96
CA PRO A 181 1.34 0.71 -3.79
C PRO A 181 2.01 0.31 -5.11
N LYS A 182 2.85 1.21 -5.63
CA LYS A 182 3.56 1.04 -6.90
C LYS A 182 2.64 0.79 -8.12
N SER A 183 1.35 1.09 -8.01
CA SER A 183 0.40 0.84 -9.09
C SER A 183 0.67 1.72 -10.31
N ILE A 184 0.34 1.20 -11.48
CA ILE A 184 0.29 1.91 -12.74
C ILE A 184 -1.18 2.15 -13.05
N VAL A 185 -1.58 3.42 -13.14
CA VAL A 185 -2.96 3.82 -13.46
C VAL A 185 -3.00 4.30 -14.90
N ILE A 186 -3.88 3.73 -15.72
CA ILE A 186 -4.09 4.10 -17.12
C ILE A 186 -5.52 4.63 -17.25
N ALA A 187 -5.68 5.95 -17.36
CA ALA A 187 -6.96 6.63 -17.42
C ALA A 187 -7.33 7.03 -18.85
N MET A 188 -8.26 6.30 -19.45
CA MET A 188 -8.53 6.33 -20.88
C MET A 188 -9.52 7.41 -21.34
N GLY A 189 -10.15 8.13 -20.40
CA GLY A 189 -11.13 9.17 -20.70
C GLY A 189 -10.53 10.46 -21.28
N CYS A 190 -11.40 11.35 -21.76
CA CYS A 190 -11.01 12.69 -22.20
C CYS A 190 -10.37 13.49 -21.06
N GLN A 191 -9.28 14.21 -21.37
CA GLN A 191 -8.66 15.17 -20.44
C GLN A 191 -8.24 14.57 -19.07
N THR A 192 -8.13 13.25 -18.96
CA THR A 192 -7.77 12.58 -17.70
C THR A 192 -6.38 12.96 -17.18
N LEU A 193 -5.53 13.53 -18.05
CA LEU A 193 -4.28 14.20 -17.67
C LEU A 193 -4.21 15.62 -18.26
N ASN A 194 -5.13 16.47 -17.83
CA ASN A 194 -5.18 17.87 -18.24
C ASN A 194 -4.10 18.72 -17.54
N LEU A 195 -3.20 19.30 -18.33
CA LEU A 195 -2.12 20.17 -17.84
C LEU A 195 -2.61 21.53 -17.32
N THR A 196 -3.68 22.09 -17.89
CA THR A 196 -4.22 23.39 -17.48
C THR A 196 -5.02 23.31 -16.19
N ALA A 197 -5.65 22.16 -15.92
CA ALA A 197 -6.38 21.88 -14.68
C ALA A 197 -5.46 21.35 -13.55
N GLY A 198 -4.15 21.61 -13.63
CA GLY A 198 -3.18 21.30 -12.59
C GLY A 198 -2.92 19.81 -12.31
N GLN A 199 -3.43 18.91 -13.17
CA GLN A 199 -3.29 17.44 -13.06
C GLN A 199 -3.76 16.88 -11.71
N SER A 200 -4.79 17.50 -11.11
CA SER A 200 -5.24 17.19 -9.74
C SER A 200 -5.58 15.72 -9.51
N MET A 201 -6.23 15.05 -10.47
CA MET A 201 -6.54 13.63 -10.39
C MET A 201 -5.27 12.76 -10.37
N ALA A 202 -4.31 13.03 -11.26
CA ALA A 202 -3.05 12.28 -11.31
C ALA A 202 -2.24 12.43 -10.02
N LYS A 203 -2.18 13.66 -9.47
CA LYS A 203 -1.55 13.95 -8.17
C LYS A 203 -2.25 13.24 -7.01
N ALA A 204 -3.58 13.14 -7.02
CA ALA A 204 -4.29 12.38 -5.99
C ALA A 204 -3.91 10.89 -6.01
N PHE A 205 -3.81 10.27 -7.18
CA PHE A 205 -3.35 8.88 -7.31
C PHE A 205 -1.87 8.71 -6.93
N CYS A 206 -0.98 9.52 -7.49
CA CYS A 206 0.47 9.35 -7.31
C CYS A 206 0.98 9.92 -5.98
N ASP A 207 0.77 11.21 -5.73
CA ASP A 207 1.40 11.92 -4.61
C ASP A 207 0.73 11.57 -3.28
N THR A 208 -0.60 11.41 -3.28
CA THR A 208 -1.36 11.15 -2.04
C THR A 208 -1.56 9.66 -1.79
N LYS A 209 -1.82 8.87 -2.83
CA LYS A 209 -2.15 7.44 -2.69
C LYS A 209 -1.03 6.49 -3.08
N GLY A 210 0.11 6.97 -3.57
CA GLY A 210 1.31 6.16 -3.76
C GLY A 210 1.34 5.34 -5.05
N ALA A 211 0.47 5.64 -6.02
CA ALA A 211 0.61 5.10 -7.38
C ALA A 211 1.98 5.50 -7.95
N LYS A 212 2.62 4.58 -8.67
CA LYS A 212 3.94 4.83 -9.24
C LYS A 212 3.89 5.79 -10.43
N VAL A 213 2.85 5.61 -11.25
CA VAL A 213 2.64 6.40 -12.44
C VAL A 213 1.16 6.41 -12.81
N TYR A 214 0.73 7.56 -13.32
CA TYR A 214 -0.58 7.79 -13.88
C TYR A 214 -0.42 8.19 -15.34
N ILE A 215 -1.10 7.52 -16.25
CA ILE A 215 -1.07 7.75 -17.70
C ILE A 215 -2.46 8.20 -18.12
N GLY A 216 -2.58 9.24 -18.93
CA GLY A 216 -3.88 9.74 -19.38
C GLY A 216 -3.80 10.68 -20.58
N TRP A 217 -4.97 11.07 -21.09
CA TRP A 217 -5.09 11.92 -22.28
C TRP A 217 -5.12 13.40 -21.92
N SER A 218 -4.41 14.21 -22.71
CA SER A 218 -4.34 15.66 -22.52
C SER A 218 -5.58 16.42 -23.00
N SER A 219 -6.37 15.83 -23.91
CA SER A 219 -7.52 16.48 -24.54
C SER A 219 -8.63 15.47 -24.88
N TRP A 220 -9.58 15.91 -25.68
CA TRP A 220 -10.69 15.10 -26.19
C TRP A 220 -10.18 14.02 -27.13
N VAL A 221 -10.51 12.77 -26.81
CA VAL A 221 -10.12 11.60 -27.60
C VAL A 221 -11.35 10.78 -27.93
N LEU A 222 -11.40 10.25 -29.14
CA LEU A 222 -12.45 9.30 -29.54
C LEU A 222 -12.24 7.96 -28.84
N ILE A 223 -13.32 7.32 -28.41
CA ILE A 223 -13.27 6.11 -27.58
C ILE A 223 -12.56 4.96 -28.32
N GLU A 224 -12.88 4.76 -29.61
CA GLU A 224 -12.23 3.74 -30.44
C GLU A 224 -10.73 3.98 -30.59
N HIS A 225 -10.31 5.26 -30.65
CA HIS A 225 -8.89 5.61 -30.68
C HIS A 225 -8.23 5.34 -29.33
N SER A 226 -8.88 5.73 -28.22
CA SER A 226 -8.37 5.48 -26.87
C SER A 226 -8.21 3.99 -26.57
N ASP A 227 -9.19 3.17 -26.94
CA ASP A 227 -9.15 1.70 -26.81
C ASP A 227 -7.97 1.12 -27.60
N LYS A 228 -7.82 1.52 -28.87
CA LYS A 228 -6.74 1.05 -29.76
C LYS A 228 -5.35 1.41 -29.23
N GLU A 229 -5.15 2.68 -28.85
CA GLU A 229 -3.84 3.14 -28.38
C GLU A 229 -3.51 2.60 -26.99
N THR A 230 -4.51 2.32 -26.14
CA THR A 230 -4.30 1.64 -24.86
C THR A 230 -3.83 0.19 -25.04
N ILE A 231 -4.37 -0.56 -26.01
CA ILE A 231 -3.88 -1.91 -26.33
C ILE A 231 -2.42 -1.86 -26.76
N LYS A 232 -2.07 -0.92 -27.66
CA LYS A 232 -0.68 -0.73 -28.11
C LYS A 232 0.26 -0.32 -26.98
N LEU A 233 -0.19 0.59 -26.11
CA LEU A 233 0.57 1.01 -24.94
C LEU A 233 0.89 -0.20 -24.05
N ILE A 234 -0.11 -1.00 -23.70
CA ILE A 234 0.08 -2.17 -22.82
C ILE A 234 0.99 -3.21 -23.50
N HIS A 235 0.83 -3.43 -24.81
CA HIS A 235 1.74 -4.28 -25.58
C HIS A 235 3.18 -3.76 -25.52
N GLY A 236 3.41 -2.47 -25.77
CA GLY A 236 4.74 -1.86 -25.71
C GLY A 236 5.37 -1.95 -24.32
N LEU A 237 4.57 -1.74 -23.27
CA LEU A 237 5.05 -1.79 -21.89
C LEU A 237 5.39 -3.21 -21.40
N LEU A 238 4.63 -4.22 -21.81
CA LEU A 238 4.80 -5.60 -21.34
C LEU A 238 5.60 -6.47 -22.31
N HIS A 239 5.18 -6.58 -23.57
CA HIS A 239 5.85 -7.43 -24.57
C HIS A 239 7.18 -6.86 -25.05
N GLU A 240 7.21 -5.56 -25.36
CA GLU A 240 8.41 -4.92 -25.92
C GLU A 240 9.32 -4.34 -24.83
N ASN A 241 8.89 -4.44 -23.56
CA ASN A 241 9.59 -3.95 -22.39
C ASN A 241 10.09 -2.50 -22.53
N LYS A 242 9.25 -1.65 -23.11
CA LYS A 242 9.51 -0.23 -23.29
C LYS A 242 9.38 0.49 -21.95
N ALA A 243 10.21 1.52 -21.77
CA ALA A 243 10.04 2.44 -20.67
C ALA A 243 8.74 3.25 -20.87
N ILE A 244 8.11 3.70 -19.77
CA ILE A 244 6.83 4.42 -19.81
C ILE A 244 6.87 5.59 -20.79
N GLY A 245 7.91 6.42 -20.72
CA GLY A 245 8.04 7.59 -21.58
C GLY A 245 8.09 7.22 -23.06
N LYS A 246 8.79 6.13 -23.40
CA LYS A 246 8.89 5.68 -24.79
C LYS A 246 7.58 5.10 -25.31
N ALA A 247 6.90 4.27 -24.50
CA ALA A 247 5.63 3.68 -24.88
C ALA A 247 4.52 4.74 -25.05
N VAL A 248 4.54 5.79 -24.23
CA VAL A 248 3.60 6.91 -24.33
C VAL A 248 3.91 7.81 -25.53
N GLU A 249 5.19 8.08 -25.83
CA GLU A 249 5.61 8.85 -27.01
C GLU A 249 5.13 8.22 -28.32
N GLU A 250 5.16 6.89 -28.41
CA GLU A 250 4.76 6.14 -29.60
C GLU A 250 3.23 5.91 -29.70
N ALA A 251 2.47 6.28 -28.67
CA ALA A 251 1.01 6.24 -28.75
C ALA A 251 0.51 7.24 -29.80
N GLY A 252 -0.51 6.84 -30.55
CA GLY A 252 -1.14 7.67 -31.56
C GLY A 252 -1.69 8.99 -30.99
N VAL A 253 -1.68 10.02 -31.83
CA VAL A 253 -2.30 11.32 -31.53
C VAL A 253 -3.71 11.36 -32.14
N TYR A 254 -4.67 11.95 -31.43
CA TYR A 254 -6.01 12.22 -31.94
C TYR A 254 -6.33 13.71 -31.90
N GLY A 255 -6.24 14.38 -33.05
CA GLY A 255 -6.38 15.83 -33.11
C GLY A 255 -5.34 16.53 -32.21
N LYS A 256 -5.79 17.15 -31.11
CA LYS A 256 -4.93 17.77 -30.09
C LYS A 256 -4.65 16.86 -28.89
N ALA A 257 -5.34 15.73 -28.77
CA ALA A 257 -5.16 14.79 -27.67
C ALA A 257 -3.91 13.96 -27.87
N ARG A 258 -3.08 13.95 -26.84
CA ARG A 258 -1.88 13.12 -26.73
C ARG A 258 -1.94 12.37 -25.41
N LEU A 259 -1.50 11.13 -25.42
CA LEU A 259 -1.26 10.40 -24.20
C LEU A 259 -0.02 11.00 -23.52
N SER A 260 -0.07 11.13 -22.20
CA SER A 260 1.05 11.60 -21.38
C SER A 260 1.03 10.88 -20.03
N PHE A 261 2.01 11.15 -19.16
CA PHE A 261 2.13 10.49 -17.87
C PHE A 261 2.59 11.44 -16.76
N TYR A 262 2.36 11.03 -15.52
CA TYR A 262 2.73 11.75 -14.30
C TYR A 262 3.18 10.74 -13.21
N PRO A 263 4.25 11.01 -12.45
CA PRO A 263 5.18 12.13 -12.60
C PRO A 263 6.14 11.94 -13.78
N GLU A 264 6.76 13.02 -14.25
CA GLU A 264 7.74 12.97 -15.36
C GLU A 264 8.94 12.06 -15.06
N SER A 265 9.32 11.95 -13.79
CA SER A 265 10.40 11.07 -13.32
C SER A 265 10.13 9.58 -13.57
N ALA A 266 8.88 9.20 -13.85
CA ALA A 266 8.52 7.83 -14.20
C ALA A 266 8.87 7.46 -15.65
N GLY A 267 9.39 8.38 -16.47
CA GLY A 267 9.61 8.14 -17.90
C GLY A 267 10.53 6.96 -18.22
N ASN A 268 11.55 6.72 -17.38
CA ASN A 268 12.50 5.62 -17.55
C ASN A 268 12.05 4.30 -16.87
N LEU A 269 10.92 4.31 -16.17
CA LEU A 269 10.40 3.13 -15.49
C LEU A 269 10.01 2.06 -16.52
N LYS A 270 10.38 0.80 -16.26
CA LYS A 270 9.88 -0.37 -16.99
C LYS A 270 9.00 -1.21 -16.07
N ILE A 271 7.93 -1.78 -16.62
CA ILE A 271 7.07 -2.69 -15.84
C ILE A 271 7.82 -3.96 -15.47
N SER A 272 8.76 -4.43 -16.31
CA SER A 272 9.60 -5.60 -16.00
C SER A 272 10.34 -5.46 -14.69
N ASP A 273 10.79 -4.26 -14.35
CA ASP A 273 11.58 -4.01 -13.14
C ASP A 273 10.69 -4.14 -11.89
N LEU A 274 9.43 -3.68 -11.99
CA LEU A 274 8.43 -3.83 -10.94
C LEU A 274 7.99 -5.29 -10.76
N ILE A 275 7.86 -6.04 -11.86
CA ILE A 275 7.55 -7.47 -11.84
C ILE A 275 8.69 -8.25 -11.19
N ALA A 276 9.94 -8.01 -11.61
CA ALA A 276 11.12 -8.65 -11.05
C ALA A 276 11.28 -8.38 -9.56
N GLU A 277 11.02 -7.14 -9.12
CA GLU A 277 11.00 -6.77 -7.70
C GLU A 277 9.94 -7.57 -6.91
N ALA A 278 8.73 -7.71 -7.46
CA ALA A 278 7.66 -8.49 -6.82
C ALA A 278 8.02 -9.99 -6.70
N GLU A 279 8.66 -10.55 -7.73
CA GLU A 279 9.09 -11.95 -7.76
C GLU A 279 10.24 -12.24 -6.78
N LEU A 280 11.29 -11.41 -6.78
CA LEU A 280 12.44 -11.54 -5.86
C LEU A 280 12.00 -11.49 -4.40
N SER A 281 11.02 -10.64 -4.10
CA SER A 281 10.52 -10.51 -2.75
C SER A 281 9.62 -11.68 -2.33
N SER A 282 8.92 -12.31 -3.27
CA SER A 282 8.15 -13.53 -3.03
C SER A 282 9.04 -14.75 -2.73
N SER A 283 10.22 -14.85 -3.37
CA SER A 283 11.16 -15.95 -3.17
C SER A 283 11.96 -15.80 -1.88
N SER A 284 12.36 -14.58 -1.52
CA SER A 284 13.03 -14.26 -0.25
C SER A 284 12.15 -14.62 0.96
N LEU A 285 10.86 -14.28 0.93
CA LEU A 285 9.93 -14.67 1.99
C LEU A 285 9.85 -16.19 2.17
N LYS A 286 9.80 -16.96 1.07
CA LYS A 286 9.79 -18.44 1.15
C LYS A 286 11.07 -18.99 1.80
N GLY A 287 12.23 -18.38 1.54
CA GLY A 287 13.49 -18.74 2.17
C GLY A 287 13.49 -18.51 3.70
N PHE A 288 12.95 -17.37 4.15
CA PHE A 288 12.84 -17.05 5.58
C PHE A 288 11.90 -17.99 6.34
N TYR A 289 10.77 -18.40 5.76
CA TYR A 289 9.88 -19.37 6.41
C TYR A 289 10.53 -20.76 6.57
N THR A 290 11.42 -21.16 5.66
CA THR A 290 12.13 -22.45 5.78
C THR A 290 13.21 -22.46 6.86
N THR A 291 13.83 -21.32 7.15
CA THR A 291 14.87 -21.20 8.20
C THR A 291 14.27 -21.03 9.60
N GLU A 292 13.10 -20.38 9.74
CA GLU A 292 12.35 -20.29 10.99
C GLU A 292 11.88 -21.66 11.53
N ILE A 293 11.49 -22.60 10.65
CA ILE A 293 11.15 -23.97 11.06
C ILE A 293 12.37 -24.70 11.68
N PHE A 294 13.59 -24.32 11.26
CA PHE A 294 14.82 -24.83 11.84
C PHE A 294 15.19 -24.14 13.16
N SER A 295 14.90 -22.85 13.33
CA SER A 295 15.23 -22.09 14.56
C SER A 295 14.27 -22.41 15.72
N VAL A 296 12.98 -22.62 15.45
CA VAL A 296 11.97 -22.96 16.48
C VAL A 296 12.28 -24.31 17.14
N ARG A 297 12.82 -25.27 16.39
CA ARG A 297 13.33 -26.54 16.95
C ARG A 297 14.57 -26.37 17.83
N CYS A 298 15.35 -25.31 17.61
CA CYS A 298 16.52 -24.97 18.42
C CYS A 298 16.12 -24.28 19.74
N PHE A 299 15.10 -23.42 19.71
CA PHE A 299 14.56 -22.74 20.90
C PHE A 299 13.81 -23.68 21.86
N SER A 300 13.09 -24.69 21.35
CA SER A 300 12.47 -25.70 22.22
C SER A 300 13.50 -26.51 23.01
N SER A 301 14.69 -26.76 22.43
CA SER A 301 15.80 -27.42 23.13
C SER A 301 16.41 -26.53 24.21
N LEU A 302 16.62 -25.24 23.95
CA LEU A 302 17.15 -24.30 24.95
C LEU A 302 16.18 -24.05 26.11
N ALA A 303 14.88 -23.93 25.84
CA ALA A 303 13.85 -23.79 26.88
C ALA A 303 13.79 -25.03 27.78
N THR A 304 13.93 -26.23 27.21
CA THR A 304 13.97 -27.50 27.95
C THR A 304 15.24 -27.62 28.80
N ILE A 305 16.39 -27.20 28.28
CA ILE A 305 17.67 -27.15 29.01
C ILE A 305 17.59 -26.12 30.16
N MET A 306 17.04 -24.93 29.91
CA MET A 306 16.84 -23.90 30.94
C MET A 306 15.85 -24.35 32.01
N TYR A 307 14.74 -25.01 31.64
CA TYR A 307 13.76 -25.56 32.58
C TYR A 307 14.39 -26.64 33.48
N ASN A 308 15.17 -27.56 32.91
CA ASN A 308 15.87 -28.60 33.67
C ASN A 308 17.00 -28.05 34.55
N TRP A 309 17.68 -26.97 34.11
CA TRP A 309 18.67 -26.26 34.92
C TRP A 309 18.02 -25.51 36.09
N PHE A 310 16.89 -24.85 35.87
CA PHE A 310 16.15 -24.13 36.92
C PHE A 310 15.53 -25.05 37.98
N ARG A 311 15.08 -26.24 37.57
CA ARG A 311 14.54 -27.27 38.48
C ARG A 311 15.59 -27.81 39.50
N ARG A 312 16.89 -27.64 39.22
CA ARG A 312 17.99 -28.01 40.13
C ARG A 312 18.33 -26.92 41.16
N LEU A 313 17.78 -25.72 41.04
CA LEU A 313 17.89 -24.67 42.04
C LEU A 313 16.76 -24.82 43.06
N SER A 314 17.08 -24.61 44.34
CA SER A 314 16.27 -24.96 45.52
C SER A 314 14.76 -24.65 45.39
N PRO A 315 13.89 -25.46 46.05
CA PRO A 315 12.42 -25.44 45.85
C PRO A 315 11.75 -24.07 46.02
N ILE A 316 12.38 -23.14 46.75
CA ILE A 316 11.86 -21.79 47.00
C ILE A 316 11.89 -20.91 45.73
N LYS A 317 12.79 -21.15 44.77
CA LYS A 317 12.88 -20.37 43.53
C LYS A 317 11.93 -20.85 42.43
N PHE A 318 11.53 -22.12 42.47
CA PHE A 318 10.60 -22.71 41.51
C PHE A 318 9.16 -22.17 41.68
N ALA A 319 8.77 -21.84 42.92
CA ALA A 319 7.47 -21.26 43.23
C ALA A 319 7.26 -19.86 42.61
N ILE A 320 8.32 -19.05 42.55
CA ILE A 320 8.27 -17.69 41.96
C ILE A 320 8.12 -17.75 40.43
N PHE A 321 8.72 -18.74 39.76
CA PHE A 321 8.60 -18.93 38.32
C PHE A 321 7.19 -19.41 37.91
N ASN A 322 6.57 -20.30 38.69
CA ASN A 322 5.18 -20.72 38.47
C ASN A 322 4.17 -19.59 38.71
N PHE A 323 4.43 -18.68 39.64
CA PHE A 323 3.57 -17.52 39.86
C PHE A 323 3.57 -16.55 38.66
N LEU A 324 4.74 -16.30 38.06
CA LEU A 324 4.89 -15.41 36.89
C LEU A 324 4.32 -16.00 35.59
N THR A 325 4.30 -17.33 35.44
CA THR A 325 3.77 -18.00 34.24
C THR A 325 2.25 -18.21 34.30
N SER A 326 1.64 -18.27 35.50
CA SER A 326 0.17 -18.34 35.61
C SER A 326 -0.53 -17.04 35.17
N SER A 327 0.12 -15.89 35.37
CA SER A 327 -0.34 -14.56 34.95
C SER A 327 -0.37 -14.38 33.44
N ALA A 328 0.39 -15.18 32.69
CA ALA A 328 0.39 -15.16 31.22
C ALA A 328 -0.74 -16.01 30.62
N SER A 329 -1.37 -16.93 31.38
CA SER A 329 -2.47 -17.77 30.87
C SER A 329 -3.86 -17.10 30.95
N VAL A 330 -3.99 -15.98 31.67
CA VAL A 330 -5.25 -15.22 31.77
C VAL A 330 -5.46 -14.27 30.58
N ALA A 331 -4.46 -14.07 29.72
CA ALA A 331 -4.57 -13.26 28.50
C ALA A 331 -4.89 -14.07 27.23
N SER A 332 -5.02 -15.40 27.31
CA SER A 332 -5.27 -16.31 26.17
C SER A 332 -6.68 -16.91 26.15
N SER A 333 -7.59 -16.53 27.06
CA SER A 333 -8.98 -17.03 27.10
C SER A 333 -10.01 -16.01 26.61
N ARG A 334 -9.74 -15.35 25.47
CA ARG A 334 -10.73 -14.57 24.71
C ARG A 334 -10.50 -14.62 23.19
N THR A 335 -10.39 -15.80 22.61
CA THR A 335 -10.52 -15.98 21.14
C THR A 335 -10.80 -17.44 20.79
N SER A 336 -12.01 -17.91 21.11
CA SER A 336 -12.53 -19.15 20.51
C SER A 336 -14.00 -19.32 20.85
N PHE A 337 -14.89 -18.66 20.10
CA PHE A 337 -16.28 -19.09 19.89
C PHE A 337 -16.86 -18.31 18.69
N ILE A 338 -16.70 -18.83 17.47
CA ILE A 338 -17.71 -18.63 16.44
C ILE A 338 -18.01 -19.98 15.81
N HIS A 339 -19.25 -20.40 16.07
CA HIS A 339 -19.91 -21.61 15.64
C HIS A 339 -20.08 -21.62 14.11
N PHE A 340 -19.68 -22.71 13.47
CA PHE A 340 -20.22 -23.09 12.15
C PHE A 340 -21.67 -23.51 12.37
N SER A 341 -22.64 -22.77 11.82
CA SER A 341 -24.01 -23.23 11.65
C SER A 341 -24.29 -23.39 10.16
N LYS A 342 -24.62 -24.62 9.78
CA LYS A 342 -25.09 -25.00 8.46
C LYS A 342 -26.61 -24.75 8.36
N SER A 343 -27.02 -24.50 7.12
CA SER A 343 -28.31 -24.83 6.48
C SER A 343 -29.38 -23.72 6.40
N PRO A 344 -30.38 -23.82 5.50
CA PRO A 344 -30.59 -24.84 4.46
C PRO A 344 -30.87 -24.28 3.05
N ARG A 345 -30.83 -25.22 2.09
CA ARG A 345 -31.44 -25.11 0.76
C ARG A 345 -32.92 -24.74 0.90
N TYR A 346 -33.41 -23.90 -0.01
CA TYR A 346 -34.78 -24.01 -0.49
C TYR A 346 -34.79 -23.98 -2.02
N ARG A 347 -35.79 -24.71 -2.53
CA ARG A 347 -36.13 -24.95 -3.93
C ARG A 347 -36.40 -23.68 -4.71
#